data_AF-A0A0R3TRF8-F1
#
_entry.id   AF-A0A0R3TRF8-F1
#
_cell.length_a   1.000
_cell.length_b   1.000
_cell.length_c   1.000
_cell.angle_alpha   90.00
_cell.angle_beta   90.00
_cell.angle_gamma   90.00
#
_symmetry.space_group_name_H-M   'P 1'
#
loop_
_entity.id
_entity.type
_entity.pdbx_description
1 polymer ?
#
loop_
_entity_poly.entity_id
_entity_poly.type
_entity_poly.pdbx_seq_one_letter_code
_entity_poly.pdbx_strand_id
1 'polypeptide(L)'
;MRSPQGSLPVEAFLNLTRYLRNEREHVPLYVMARSFDVLNYLLVMHESQPLLKTYVRTLISDAYADIDWDNAQRENSHLYNLARQTIITMACLNGHKECISKSRSLFEDFMKDPTNHKIPSSLTPTVFCMALRYGGATEYNYLKKMMVEALHEEEKHRIIEAMGCIRDFSLFKSFIFGLMDDTSQKYDELELPTTLNGNPVALYALYDILKREFPRRSESFNFTLILRSIEKRGIYIDMLPIQEELRQMNRTLSRESDKTAERAINRIMKQSNRHQMWLSRNANTIYKWLKQELGVQNVPSQSISSQSITSRLTTGAKVTA
;
A
#
# COMPACT_ATOMS: atom_id res chain seq x y z
N MET A 1 2.37 -15.18 19.64
CA MET A 1 1.23 -14.70 20.44
C MET A 1 0.50 -15.94 20.91
N ARG A 2 0.50 -16.21 22.22
CA ARG A 2 -0.68 -16.83 22.82
C ARG A 2 -1.88 -16.02 22.31
N SER A 3 -2.95 -16.68 21.84
CA SER A 3 -4.21 -15.96 21.62
C SER A 3 -4.46 -15.17 22.90
N PRO A 4 -4.62 -13.84 22.87
CA PRO A 4 -4.99 -13.14 24.08
C PRO A 4 -6.32 -13.76 24.49
N GLN A 5 -6.37 -14.37 25.67
CA GLN A 5 -7.63 -14.65 26.33
C GLN A 5 -8.31 -13.27 26.45
N GLY A 6 -9.36 -13.04 25.63
CA GLY A 6 -9.98 -11.71 25.46
C GLY A 6 -9.98 -11.10 24.04
N SER A 7 -9.53 -11.81 22.99
CA SER A 7 -9.67 -11.29 21.62
C SER A 7 -11.12 -11.37 21.12
N LEU A 8 -11.72 -10.22 20.77
CA LEU A 8 -13.05 -10.14 20.14
C LEU A 8 -13.05 -10.86 18.77
N PRO A 9 -14.10 -11.63 18.41
CA PRO A 9 -14.24 -12.18 17.07
C PRO A 9 -14.22 -11.10 16.00
N VAL A 10 -13.58 -11.38 14.85
CA VAL A 10 -13.47 -10.41 13.74
C VAL A 10 -14.85 -9.96 13.21
N GLU A 11 -15.85 -10.83 13.26
CA GLU A 11 -17.23 -10.51 12.87
C GLU A 11 -17.84 -9.43 13.77
N ALA A 12 -17.56 -9.45 15.07
CA ALA A 12 -18.07 -8.44 15.98
C ALA A 12 -17.42 -7.08 15.70
N PHE A 13 -16.12 -7.05 15.37
CA PHE A 13 -15.47 -5.83 14.86
C PHE A 13 -16.16 -5.32 13.59
N LEU A 14 -16.36 -6.18 12.59
CA LEU A 14 -16.99 -5.78 11.32
C LEU A 14 -18.43 -5.28 11.54
N ASN A 15 -19.21 -5.93 12.40
CA ASN A 15 -20.56 -5.50 12.75
C ASN A 15 -20.57 -4.09 13.36
N LEU A 16 -19.60 -3.78 14.23
CA LEU A 16 -19.47 -2.44 14.81
C LEU A 16 -19.27 -1.40 13.72
N THR A 17 -18.47 -1.67 12.69
CA THR A 17 -18.15 -0.68 11.64
C THR A 17 -19.36 -0.16 10.83
N ARG A 18 -20.52 -0.83 10.88
CA ARG A 18 -21.75 -0.36 10.19
C ARG A 18 -22.19 1.04 10.60
N TYR A 19 -21.94 1.46 11.85
CA TYR A 19 -22.32 2.78 12.32
C TYR A 19 -21.62 3.93 11.56
N LEU A 20 -20.46 3.64 10.93
CA LEU A 20 -19.66 4.65 10.24
C LEU A 20 -20.37 5.34 9.08
N ARG A 21 -21.45 4.74 8.53
CA ARG A 21 -22.28 5.38 7.51
C ARG A 21 -22.79 6.77 7.96
N ASN A 22 -23.07 6.90 9.26
CA ASN A 22 -23.63 8.11 9.85
C ASN A 22 -22.58 8.95 10.61
N GLU A 23 -21.32 8.53 10.63
CA GLU A 23 -20.28 9.19 11.41
C GLU A 23 -19.69 10.39 10.64
N ARG A 24 -19.46 11.49 11.34
CA ARG A 24 -18.84 12.73 10.82
C ARG A 24 -17.76 13.27 11.74
N GLU A 25 -17.65 12.76 12.96
CA GLU A 25 -16.68 13.23 13.94
C GLU A 25 -15.28 12.66 13.67
N HIS A 26 -14.26 13.49 13.91
CA HIS A 26 -12.89 13.11 13.56
C HIS A 26 -12.37 11.89 14.33
N VAL A 27 -12.56 11.86 15.65
CA VAL A 27 -11.93 10.85 16.50
C VAL A 27 -12.37 9.43 16.11
N PRO A 28 -13.68 9.13 15.95
CA PRO A 28 -14.11 7.79 15.55
C PRO A 28 -13.71 7.44 14.12
N LEU A 29 -13.79 8.39 13.18
CA LEU A 29 -13.33 8.20 11.80
C LEU A 29 -11.85 7.85 11.74
N TYR A 30 -11.01 8.57 12.48
CA TYR A 30 -9.57 8.36 12.50
C TYR A 30 -9.18 6.97 13.04
N VAL A 31 -9.82 6.54 14.14
CA VAL A 31 -9.59 5.20 14.70
C VAL A 31 -10.00 4.10 13.71
N MET A 32 -11.11 4.30 13.01
CA MET A 32 -11.60 3.33 12.04
C MET A 32 -10.78 3.33 10.75
N ALA A 33 -10.33 4.48 10.26
CA ALA A 33 -9.39 4.59 9.14
C ALA A 33 -8.13 3.74 9.39
N ARG A 34 -7.49 3.91 10.55
CA ARG A 34 -6.31 3.13 10.94
C ARG A 34 -6.60 1.63 11.04
N SER A 35 -7.76 1.27 11.57
CA SER A 35 -8.17 -0.13 11.68
C SER A 35 -8.36 -0.77 10.30
N PHE A 36 -8.98 -0.04 9.37
CA PHE A 36 -9.13 -0.47 7.97
C PHE A 36 -7.80 -0.51 7.22
N ASP A 37 -6.86 0.41 7.49
CA ASP A 37 -5.52 0.35 6.90
C ASP A 37 -4.77 -0.92 7.32
N VAL A 38 -4.83 -1.26 8.62
CA VAL A 38 -4.25 -2.51 9.14
C VAL A 38 -4.94 -3.71 8.49
N LEU A 39 -6.28 -3.72 8.40
CA LEU A 39 -7.01 -4.84 7.81
C LEU A 39 -6.76 -4.99 6.31
N ASN A 40 -6.73 -3.88 5.56
CA ASN A 40 -6.35 -3.84 4.15
C ASN A 40 -4.94 -4.39 3.92
N TYR A 41 -4.02 -4.06 4.81
CA TYR A 41 -2.65 -4.55 4.79
C TYR A 41 -2.55 -6.04 5.12
N LEU A 42 -3.25 -6.51 6.15
CA LEU A 42 -3.33 -7.93 6.50
C LEU A 42 -3.97 -8.78 5.39
N LEU A 43 -4.86 -8.19 4.58
CA LEU A 43 -5.50 -8.88 3.47
C LEU A 43 -4.79 -8.63 2.13
N VAL A 44 -3.59 -8.03 2.10
CA VAL A 44 -2.88 -7.76 0.85
C VAL A 44 -2.73 -9.04 0.01
N MET A 45 -3.07 -8.95 -1.28
CA MET A 45 -3.12 -10.09 -2.23
C MET A 45 -4.11 -11.23 -1.87
N HIS A 46 -4.94 -11.08 -0.83
CA HIS A 46 -6.07 -11.96 -0.56
C HIS A 46 -7.34 -11.48 -1.28
N GLU A 47 -8.21 -12.39 -1.71
CA GLU A 47 -9.47 -12.08 -2.43
C GLU A 47 -10.44 -11.19 -1.62
N SER A 48 -10.30 -11.16 -0.30
CA SER A 48 -11.09 -10.29 0.59
C SER A 48 -10.70 -8.82 0.52
N GLN A 49 -9.48 -8.47 0.08
CA GLN A 49 -9.04 -7.06 0.09
C GLN A 49 -9.85 -6.18 -0.86
N PRO A 50 -10.09 -6.57 -2.13
CA PRO A 50 -10.97 -5.79 -3.02
C PRO A 50 -12.39 -5.62 -2.47
N LEU A 51 -12.93 -6.65 -1.81
CA LEU A 51 -14.24 -6.59 -1.15
C LEU A 51 -14.20 -5.62 0.03
N LEU A 52 -13.15 -5.65 0.85
CA LEU A 52 -12.98 -4.73 1.96
C LEU A 52 -12.91 -3.28 1.48
N LYS A 53 -12.12 -2.99 0.44
CA LYS A 53 -12.05 -1.65 -0.15
C LYS A 53 -13.41 -1.19 -0.64
N THR A 54 -14.17 -2.08 -1.28
CA THR A 54 -15.55 -1.79 -1.71
C THR A 54 -16.45 -1.46 -0.52
N TYR A 55 -16.39 -2.25 0.56
CA TYR A 55 -17.15 -2.01 1.77
C TYR A 55 -16.79 -0.69 2.45
N VAL A 56 -15.50 -0.40 2.68
CA VAL A 56 -15.06 0.87 3.28
C VAL A 56 -15.50 2.05 2.43
N ARG A 57 -15.41 1.94 1.10
CA ARG A 57 -15.93 2.96 0.19
C ARG A 57 -17.43 3.18 0.39
N THR A 58 -18.23 2.11 0.49
CA THR A 58 -19.67 2.26 0.73
C THR A 58 -20.00 2.89 2.08
N LEU A 59 -19.19 2.63 3.11
CA LEU A 59 -19.38 3.27 4.42
C LEU A 59 -19.13 4.76 4.40
N ILE A 60 -18.09 5.20 3.66
CA ILE A 60 -17.63 6.59 3.70
C ILE A 60 -18.26 7.47 2.62
N SER A 61 -18.97 6.90 1.65
CA SER A 61 -19.53 7.65 0.50
C SER A 61 -20.48 8.76 0.92
N ASP A 62 -21.36 8.53 1.90
CA ASP A 62 -22.29 9.56 2.37
C ASP A 62 -21.53 10.72 3.04
N ALA A 63 -20.54 10.40 3.88
CA ALA A 63 -19.68 11.40 4.49
C ALA A 63 -18.84 12.17 3.46
N TYR A 64 -18.43 11.50 2.38
CA TYR A 64 -17.70 12.10 1.28
C TYR A 64 -18.57 13.07 0.46
N ALA A 65 -19.86 12.78 0.28
CA ALA A 65 -20.78 13.65 -0.44
C ALA A 65 -20.95 15.03 0.23
N ASP A 66 -20.77 15.09 1.56
CA ASP A 66 -20.84 16.32 2.35
C ASP A 66 -19.54 17.17 2.27
N ILE A 67 -18.49 16.69 1.61
CA ILE A 67 -17.16 17.31 1.62
C ILE A 67 -17.04 18.49 0.68
N ASP A 68 -16.63 19.62 1.23
CA ASP A 68 -16.14 20.78 0.48
C ASP A 68 -14.62 20.70 0.27
N TRP A 69 -14.15 20.60 -0.98
CA TRP A 69 -12.73 20.52 -1.32
C TRP A 69 -11.98 21.85 -1.23
N ASP A 70 -12.69 22.97 -1.27
CA ASP A 70 -12.10 24.30 -1.43
C ASP A 70 -12.18 25.11 -0.11
N ASN A 71 -13.22 24.90 0.71
CA ASN A 71 -13.40 25.65 1.97
C ASN A 71 -13.00 24.85 3.22
N ALA A 72 -11.76 25.03 3.68
CA ALA A 72 -11.35 24.64 5.04
C ALA A 72 -11.86 25.58 6.15
N GLN A 73 -12.51 26.70 5.77
CA GLN A 73 -12.82 27.84 6.64
C GLN A 73 -14.28 27.96 7.08
N ARG A 74 -15.18 27.05 6.66
CA ARG A 74 -16.53 27.04 7.21
C ARG A 74 -16.50 26.42 8.62
N GLU A 75 -16.46 27.33 9.59
CA GLU A 75 -16.62 27.15 11.03
C GLU A 75 -15.39 26.65 11.81
N ASN A 76 -15.18 27.27 12.98
CA ASN A 76 -14.07 27.11 13.91
C ASN A 76 -13.94 25.69 14.50
N SER A 77 -13.53 24.71 13.70
CA SER A 77 -13.29 23.37 14.19
C SER A 77 -12.08 22.75 13.51
N HIS A 78 -10.92 22.83 14.17
CA HIS A 78 -9.74 22.03 13.81
C HIS A 78 -10.13 20.55 13.60
N LEU A 79 -11.06 20.05 14.41
CA LEU A 79 -11.62 18.70 14.30
C LEU A 79 -12.39 18.48 12.99
N TYR A 80 -13.16 19.45 12.49
CA TYR A 80 -13.84 19.34 11.20
C TYR A 80 -12.82 19.16 10.06
N ASN A 81 -11.75 19.96 10.07
CA ASN A 81 -10.70 19.84 9.06
C ASN A 81 -9.97 18.50 9.11
N LEU A 82 -9.76 17.95 10.32
CA LEU A 82 -9.19 16.62 10.51
C LEU A 82 -10.16 15.49 10.07
N ALA A 83 -11.46 15.63 10.34
CA ALA A 83 -12.49 14.71 9.86
C ALA A 83 -12.55 14.71 8.33
N ARG A 84 -12.61 15.89 7.72
CA ARG A 84 -12.56 16.10 6.28
C ARG A 84 -11.35 15.44 5.62
N GLN A 85 -10.16 15.67 6.17
CA GLN A 85 -8.93 15.02 5.70
C GLN A 85 -9.08 13.49 5.76
N THR A 86 -9.56 12.96 6.90
CA THR A 86 -9.74 11.52 7.10
C THR A 86 -10.72 10.93 6.09
N ILE A 87 -11.87 11.57 5.88
CA ILE A 87 -12.92 11.15 4.93
C ILE A 87 -12.35 11.11 3.50
N ILE A 88 -11.69 12.18 3.07
CA ILE A 88 -11.06 12.26 1.74
C ILE A 88 -10.03 11.15 1.57
N THR A 89 -9.11 10.99 2.54
CA THR A 89 -8.08 9.94 2.49
C THR A 89 -8.72 8.55 2.41
N MET A 90 -9.69 8.23 3.27
CA MET A 90 -10.39 6.95 3.25
C MET A 90 -11.10 6.70 1.92
N ALA A 91 -11.82 7.68 1.38
CA ALA A 91 -12.52 7.57 0.10
C ALA A 91 -11.53 7.30 -1.04
N CYS A 92 -10.49 8.11 -1.17
CA CYS A 92 -9.48 7.98 -2.22
C CYS A 92 -8.71 6.66 -2.14
N LEU A 93 -8.19 6.28 -0.95
CA LEU A 93 -7.42 5.05 -0.78
C LEU A 93 -8.24 3.77 -1.06
N ASN A 94 -9.56 3.83 -0.85
CA ASN A 94 -10.50 2.73 -1.11
C ASN A 94 -11.20 2.84 -2.49
N GLY A 95 -10.69 3.69 -3.39
CA GLY A 95 -11.09 3.67 -4.79
C GLY A 95 -12.38 4.43 -5.09
N HIS A 96 -12.71 5.48 -4.34
CA HIS A 96 -13.81 6.38 -4.66
C HIS A 96 -13.46 7.20 -5.90
N LYS A 97 -14.23 7.03 -6.99
CA LYS A 97 -13.90 7.56 -8.32
C LYS A 97 -13.80 9.08 -8.34
N GLU A 98 -14.76 9.77 -7.72
CA GLU A 98 -14.77 11.23 -7.66
C GLU A 98 -13.60 11.78 -6.85
N CYS A 99 -13.23 11.11 -5.76
CA CYS A 99 -12.09 11.51 -4.93
C CYS A 99 -10.78 11.42 -5.71
N ILE A 100 -10.59 10.31 -6.44
CA ILE A 100 -9.45 10.10 -7.31
C ILE A 100 -9.43 11.18 -8.41
N SER A 101 -10.56 11.40 -9.09
CA SER A 101 -10.65 12.38 -10.17
C SER A 101 -10.33 13.80 -9.69
N LYS A 102 -10.92 14.22 -8.57
CA LYS A 102 -10.68 15.55 -7.99
C LYS A 102 -9.23 15.71 -7.51
N SER A 103 -8.66 14.69 -6.87
CA SER A 103 -7.25 14.71 -6.45
C SER A 103 -6.31 14.87 -7.65
N ARG A 104 -6.55 14.13 -8.73
CA ARG A 104 -5.75 14.24 -9.94
C ARG A 104 -5.87 15.61 -10.59
N SER A 105 -7.09 16.14 -10.73
CA SER A 105 -7.32 17.48 -11.26
C SER A 105 -6.57 18.54 -10.45
N LEU A 106 -6.66 18.50 -9.11
CA LEU A 106 -5.95 19.43 -8.24
C LEU A 106 -4.44 19.36 -8.43
N PHE A 107 -3.88 18.15 -8.59
CA PHE A 107 -2.47 17.99 -8.85
C PHE A 107 -2.06 18.50 -10.24
N GLU A 108 -2.87 18.24 -11.26
CA GLU A 108 -2.65 18.73 -12.62
C GLU A 108 -2.66 20.27 -12.68
N ASP A 109 -3.60 20.92 -11.98
CA ASP A 109 -3.67 22.38 -11.91
C ASP A 109 -2.51 22.97 -11.10
N PHE A 110 -2.13 22.31 -10.00
CA PHE A 110 -0.94 22.66 -9.21
C PHE A 110 0.35 22.57 -10.03
N MET A 111 0.50 21.55 -10.88
CA MET A 111 1.68 21.44 -11.75
C MET A 111 1.77 22.57 -12.78
N LYS A 112 0.63 23.07 -13.27
CA LYS A 112 0.59 24.17 -14.26
C LYS A 112 0.90 25.52 -13.64
N ASP A 113 0.37 25.78 -12.45
CA ASP A 113 0.55 27.05 -11.75
C ASP A 113 0.52 26.84 -10.22
N PRO A 114 1.66 26.47 -9.61
CA PRO A 114 1.73 26.19 -8.18
C PRO A 114 1.51 27.44 -7.31
N THR A 115 1.58 28.63 -7.90
CA THR A 115 1.38 29.90 -7.18
C THR A 115 -0.11 30.18 -6.98
N ASN A 116 -0.91 29.97 -8.04
CA ASN A 116 -2.34 30.27 -8.02
C ASN A 116 -3.23 29.05 -7.73
N HIS A 117 -2.78 27.83 -8.03
CA HIS A 117 -3.51 26.58 -7.77
C HIS A 117 -2.92 25.80 -6.60
N LYS A 118 -2.94 26.40 -5.41
CA LYS A 118 -2.42 25.76 -4.20
C LYS A 118 -3.30 24.60 -3.76
N ILE A 119 -2.68 23.45 -3.48
CA ILE A 119 -3.35 22.34 -2.81
C ILE A 119 -3.46 22.67 -1.31
N PRO A 120 -4.63 22.55 -0.68
CA PRO A 120 -4.76 22.71 0.76
C PRO A 120 -3.79 21.78 1.50
N SER A 121 -2.99 22.32 2.43
CA SER A 121 -1.90 21.58 3.07
C SER A 121 -2.33 20.27 3.73
N SER A 122 -3.55 20.21 4.29
CA SER A 122 -4.13 19.00 4.87
C SER A 122 -4.46 17.91 3.84
N LEU A 123 -4.65 18.28 2.57
CA LEU A 123 -4.98 17.36 1.48
C LEU A 123 -3.77 16.96 0.64
N THR A 124 -2.66 17.70 0.73
CA THR A 124 -1.42 17.42 -0.01
C THR A 124 -0.99 15.95 0.04
N PRO A 125 -0.99 15.25 1.20
CA PRO A 125 -0.62 13.83 1.24
C PRO A 125 -1.52 12.95 0.38
N THR A 126 -2.84 13.20 0.38
CA THR A 126 -3.79 12.42 -0.42
C THR A 126 -3.66 12.76 -1.90
N VAL A 127 -3.56 14.06 -2.23
CA VAL A 127 -3.46 14.53 -3.61
C VAL A 127 -2.18 13.99 -4.27
N PHE A 128 -1.03 14.11 -3.62
CA PHE A 128 0.24 13.59 -4.13
C PHE A 128 0.19 12.06 -4.27
N CYS A 129 -0.34 11.36 -3.27
CA CYS A 129 -0.48 9.90 -3.34
C CYS A 129 -1.38 9.47 -4.52
N MET A 130 -2.50 10.16 -4.78
CA MET A 130 -3.38 9.83 -5.90
C MET A 130 -2.75 10.16 -7.26
N ALA A 131 -2.02 11.27 -7.36
CA ALA A 131 -1.27 11.62 -8.57
C ALA A 131 -0.23 10.55 -8.90
N LEU A 132 0.55 10.09 -7.92
CA LEU A 132 1.56 9.05 -8.13
C LEU A 132 0.98 7.65 -8.35
N ARG A 133 -0.17 7.36 -7.74
CA ARG A 133 -0.85 6.05 -7.85
C ARG A 133 -1.54 5.84 -9.20
N TYR A 134 -2.04 6.93 -9.80
CA TYR A 134 -2.85 6.90 -11.03
C TYR A 134 -2.26 7.71 -12.18
N GLY A 135 -1.14 8.38 -11.98
CA GLY A 135 -0.34 9.05 -13.00
C GLY A 135 0.83 8.17 -13.48
N GLY A 136 1.86 8.82 -14.00
CA GLY A 136 3.05 8.17 -14.54
C GLY A 136 4.32 9.00 -14.36
N ALA A 137 5.19 8.96 -15.37
CA ALA A 137 6.49 9.62 -15.30
C ALA A 137 6.40 11.14 -15.11
N THR A 138 5.35 11.79 -15.62
CA THR A 138 5.14 13.25 -15.48
C THR A 138 5.01 13.66 -14.02
N GLU A 139 4.05 13.07 -13.30
CA GLU A 139 3.77 13.38 -11.90
C GLU A 139 4.95 12.97 -11.01
N TYR A 140 5.55 11.81 -11.30
CA TYR A 140 6.75 11.33 -10.61
C TYR A 140 7.93 12.30 -10.74
N ASN A 141 8.27 12.72 -11.97
CA ASN A 141 9.40 13.60 -12.21
C ASN A 141 9.17 14.98 -11.58
N TYR A 142 7.93 15.48 -11.61
CA TYR A 142 7.57 16.74 -10.97
C TYR A 142 7.80 16.71 -9.45
N LEU A 143 7.25 15.70 -8.76
CA LEU A 143 7.45 15.56 -7.31
C LEU A 143 8.90 15.25 -6.95
N LYS A 144 9.62 14.48 -7.79
CA LYS A 144 11.05 14.22 -7.58
C LYS A 144 11.87 15.50 -7.67
N LYS A 145 11.56 16.39 -8.62
CA LYS A 145 12.19 17.70 -8.72
C LYS A 145 11.91 18.53 -7.47
N MET A 146 10.65 18.62 -7.06
CA MET A 146 10.27 19.32 -5.82
C MET A 146 11.00 18.78 -4.59
N MET A 147 11.15 17.45 -4.48
CA MET A 147 11.87 16.82 -3.37
C MET A 147 13.33 17.24 -3.29
N VAL A 148 14.00 17.38 -4.44
CA VAL A 148 15.40 17.81 -4.53
C VAL A 148 15.54 19.31 -4.22
N GLU A 149 14.56 20.12 -4.61
CA GLU A 149 14.54 21.57 -4.42
C GLU A 149 13.97 22.00 -3.05
N ALA A 150 13.37 21.08 -2.29
CA ALA A 150 12.74 21.37 -1.01
C ALA A 150 13.75 21.91 0.01
N LEU A 151 13.44 23.08 0.58
CA LEU A 151 14.25 23.70 1.63
C LEU A 151 13.90 23.19 3.04
N HIS A 152 12.70 22.62 3.19
CA HIS A 152 12.17 22.16 4.47
C HIS A 152 12.02 20.65 4.49
N GLU A 153 12.60 20.01 5.52
CA GLU A 153 12.55 18.55 5.70
C GLU A 153 11.11 18.01 5.77
N GLU A 154 10.16 18.77 6.31
CA GLU A 154 8.75 18.35 6.36
C GLU A 154 8.13 18.22 4.96
N GLU A 155 8.49 19.11 4.04
CA GLU A 155 8.02 19.04 2.65
C GLU A 155 8.63 17.85 1.93
N LYS A 156 9.93 17.65 2.12
CA LYS A 156 10.65 16.48 1.60
C LYS A 156 10.03 15.18 2.12
N HIS A 157 9.77 15.09 3.42
CA HIS A 157 9.15 13.91 4.04
C HIS A 157 7.77 13.60 3.46
N ARG A 158 6.92 14.63 3.28
CA ARG A 158 5.59 14.45 2.65
C ARG A 158 5.70 13.91 1.22
N ILE A 159 6.68 14.38 0.45
CA ILE A 159 6.91 13.90 -0.91
C ILE A 159 7.40 12.44 -0.87
N ILE A 160 8.37 12.12 -0.02
CA ILE A 160 8.88 10.75 0.15
C ILE A 160 7.74 9.80 0.53
N GLU A 161 6.90 10.15 1.49
CA GLU A 161 5.74 9.35 1.85
C GLU A 161 4.80 9.12 0.66
N ALA A 162 4.51 10.18 -0.13
CA ALA A 162 3.68 10.07 -1.31
C ALA A 162 4.30 9.18 -2.41
N MET A 163 5.63 9.17 -2.57
CA MET A 163 6.34 8.26 -3.49
C MET A 163 6.08 6.79 -3.18
N GLY A 164 5.68 6.47 -1.95
CA GLY A 164 5.19 5.13 -1.58
C GLY A 164 3.95 4.67 -2.35
N CYS A 165 3.18 5.59 -2.92
CA CYS A 165 1.95 5.30 -3.65
C CYS A 165 2.15 4.91 -5.13
N ILE A 166 3.37 5.00 -5.67
CA ILE A 166 3.69 4.67 -7.07
C ILE A 166 3.36 3.20 -7.37
N ARG A 167 2.60 2.94 -8.43
CA ARG A 167 2.29 1.57 -8.88
C ARG A 167 3.18 1.06 -10.01
N ASP A 168 3.83 1.96 -10.74
CA ASP A 168 4.78 1.55 -11.76
C ASP A 168 6.05 0.98 -11.11
N PHE A 169 6.35 -0.29 -11.38
CA PHE A 169 7.50 -0.97 -10.78
C PHE A 169 8.83 -0.34 -11.16
N SER A 170 8.98 0.12 -12.39
CA SER A 170 10.23 0.75 -12.87
C SER A 170 10.47 2.07 -12.15
N LEU A 171 9.45 2.91 -12.06
CA LEU A 171 9.53 4.20 -11.34
C LEU A 171 9.79 3.99 -9.85
N PHE A 172 9.04 3.10 -9.20
CA PHE A 172 9.23 2.85 -7.77
C PHE A 172 10.61 2.27 -7.48
N LYS A 173 11.07 1.32 -8.29
CA LYS A 173 12.42 0.75 -8.18
C LYS A 173 13.50 1.82 -8.38
N SER A 174 13.37 2.64 -9.42
CA SER A 174 14.31 3.76 -9.67
C SER A 174 14.36 4.73 -8.50
N PHE A 175 13.20 5.04 -7.90
CA PHE A 175 13.12 5.90 -6.72
C PHE A 175 13.88 5.30 -5.54
N ILE A 176 13.55 4.08 -5.11
CA ILE A 176 14.19 3.46 -3.94
C ILE A 176 15.70 3.25 -4.18
N PHE A 177 16.11 2.84 -5.38
CA PHE A 177 17.53 2.70 -5.71
C PHE A 177 18.25 4.06 -5.64
N GLY A 178 17.62 5.12 -6.15
CA GLY A 178 18.14 6.48 -6.01
C GLY A 178 18.29 6.92 -4.55
N LEU A 179 17.32 6.62 -3.69
CA LEU A 179 17.41 6.93 -2.25
C LEU A 179 18.61 6.24 -1.60
N MET A 180 18.89 5.00 -1.97
CA MET A 180 19.97 4.22 -1.34
C MET A 180 21.36 4.53 -1.88
N ASP A 181 21.46 4.91 -3.14
CA ASP A 181 22.73 5.18 -3.81
C ASP A 181 23.18 6.63 -3.59
N ASP A 182 22.27 7.53 -3.18
CA ASP A 182 22.58 8.89 -2.76
C ASP A 182 23.24 8.89 -1.37
N THR A 183 24.57 8.88 -1.36
CA THR A 183 25.36 8.93 -0.12
C THR A 183 25.43 10.32 0.51
N SER A 184 25.00 11.37 -0.21
CA SER A 184 24.98 12.75 0.27
C SER A 184 23.75 13.02 1.14
N GLN A 185 22.63 12.34 0.83
CA GLN A 185 21.41 12.36 1.62
C GLN A 185 21.24 11.01 2.30
N LYS A 186 21.74 10.89 3.53
CA LYS A 186 21.38 9.74 4.37
C LYS A 186 19.91 9.86 4.73
N TYR A 187 19.06 9.16 3.99
CA TYR A 187 17.67 8.98 4.37
C TYR A 187 17.64 8.27 5.73
N ASP A 188 16.92 8.86 6.66
CA ASP A 188 16.76 8.35 8.02
C ASP A 188 15.98 7.01 7.99
N GLU A 189 16.19 6.16 8.99
CA GLU A 189 15.33 5.03 9.34
C GLU A 189 13.82 5.36 9.48
N LEU A 190 13.45 6.63 9.52
CA LEU A 190 12.07 7.12 9.53
C LEU A 190 11.50 7.25 8.12
N GLU A 191 12.30 7.59 7.12
CA GLU A 191 11.82 7.93 5.77
C GLU A 191 11.62 6.70 4.88
N LEU A 192 12.58 5.78 4.86
CA LEU A 192 12.44 4.60 4.00
C LEU A 192 11.21 3.75 4.37
N PRO A 193 10.90 3.47 5.65
CA PRO A 193 9.73 2.66 5.98
C PRO A 193 8.39 3.28 5.56
N THR A 194 8.26 4.62 5.51
CA THR A 194 7.00 5.27 5.11
C THR A 194 6.74 5.08 3.61
N THR A 195 7.79 5.01 2.78
CA THR A 195 7.67 4.69 1.34
C THR A 195 7.14 3.29 1.06
N LEU A 196 7.28 2.35 2.01
CA LEU A 196 6.89 0.95 1.80
C LEU A 196 5.41 0.67 2.12
N ASN A 197 4.63 1.72 2.38
CA ASN A 197 3.29 1.63 2.94
C ASN A 197 2.28 0.97 1.98
N GLY A 198 1.96 -0.32 2.24
CA GLY A 198 0.82 -1.02 1.64
C GLY A 198 0.90 -1.19 0.12
N ASN A 199 2.08 -0.94 -0.46
CA ASN A 199 2.32 -1.05 -1.88
C ASN A 199 2.88 -2.44 -2.20
N PRO A 200 2.12 -3.31 -2.89
CA PRO A 200 2.60 -4.65 -3.24
C PRO A 200 3.81 -4.60 -4.19
N VAL A 201 3.99 -3.51 -4.95
CA VAL A 201 5.14 -3.30 -5.84
C VAL A 201 6.42 -3.08 -5.03
N ALA A 202 6.31 -2.39 -3.90
CA ALA A 202 7.44 -2.14 -3.02
C ALA A 202 8.08 -3.42 -2.51
N LEU A 203 7.26 -4.46 -2.31
CA LEU A 203 7.73 -5.77 -1.89
C LEU A 203 8.74 -6.40 -2.85
N TYR A 204 8.51 -6.30 -4.16
CA TYR A 204 9.42 -6.81 -5.18
C TYR A 204 10.70 -5.98 -5.27
N ALA A 205 10.59 -4.65 -5.15
CA ALA A 205 11.76 -3.77 -5.16
C ALA A 205 12.68 -4.04 -3.95
N LEU A 206 12.13 -4.21 -2.75
CA LEU A 206 12.90 -4.54 -1.55
C LEU A 206 13.70 -5.83 -1.67
N TYR A 207 13.13 -6.83 -2.34
CA TYR A 207 13.84 -8.08 -2.60
C TYR A 207 15.06 -7.90 -3.50
N ASP A 208 14.89 -7.19 -4.63
CA ASP A 208 16.00 -6.90 -5.55
C ASP A 208 17.16 -6.21 -4.84
N ILE A 209 16.83 -5.33 -3.90
CA ILE A 209 17.77 -4.59 -3.08
C ILE A 209 18.48 -5.51 -2.08
N LEU A 210 17.73 -6.33 -1.33
CA LEU A 210 18.32 -7.29 -0.40
C LEU A 210 19.32 -8.18 -1.13
N LYS A 211 18.96 -8.68 -2.32
CA LYS A 211 19.84 -9.52 -3.14
C LYS A 211 21.07 -8.76 -3.63
N ARG A 212 20.93 -7.50 -4.06
CA ARG A 212 22.03 -6.63 -4.48
C ARG A 212 23.03 -6.39 -3.35
N GLU A 213 22.53 -6.14 -2.15
CA GLU A 213 23.35 -5.77 -0.99
C GLU A 213 23.93 -6.99 -0.26
N PHE A 214 23.30 -8.17 -0.37
CA PHE A 214 23.68 -9.37 0.37
C PHE A 214 25.17 -9.76 0.26
N PRO A 215 25.84 -9.69 -0.90
CA PRO A 215 27.27 -10.02 -1.01
C PRO A 215 28.18 -9.11 -0.15
N ARG A 216 27.78 -7.86 0.10
CA ARG A 216 28.54 -6.86 0.88
C ARG A 216 27.84 -6.49 2.19
N ARG A 217 26.94 -7.34 2.66
CA ARG A 217 26.04 -7.09 3.80
C ARG A 217 26.72 -6.70 5.12
N SER A 218 27.95 -7.18 5.37
CA SER A 218 28.70 -6.87 6.59
C SER A 218 29.06 -5.38 6.69
N GLU A 219 29.18 -4.70 5.56
CA GLU A 219 29.58 -3.30 5.45
C GLU A 219 28.44 -2.42 4.86
N SER A 220 27.39 -3.05 4.33
CA SER A 220 26.28 -2.34 3.68
C SER A 220 25.31 -1.75 4.71
N PHE A 221 25.36 -0.42 4.84
CA PHE A 221 24.34 0.36 5.55
C PHE A 221 22.94 0.10 4.97
N ASN A 222 22.83 0.04 3.64
CA ASN A 222 21.58 -0.17 2.92
C ASN A 222 20.95 -1.53 3.26
N PHE A 223 21.75 -2.59 3.39
CA PHE A 223 21.26 -3.91 3.84
C PHE A 223 20.60 -3.83 5.22
N THR A 224 21.28 -3.17 6.17
CA THR A 224 20.76 -3.00 7.54
C THR A 224 19.49 -2.15 7.56
N LEU A 225 19.48 -1.03 6.82
CA LEU A 225 18.34 -0.12 6.72
C LEU A 225 17.09 -0.81 6.14
N ILE A 226 17.27 -1.64 5.10
CA ILE A 226 16.17 -2.37 4.47
C ILE A 226 15.58 -3.43 5.40
N LEU A 227 16.42 -4.21 6.08
CA LEU A 227 15.95 -5.20 7.05
C LEU A 227 15.14 -4.54 8.18
N ARG A 228 15.62 -3.41 8.71
CA ARG A 228 14.90 -2.61 9.72
C ARG A 228 13.58 -2.06 9.16
N SER A 229 13.58 -1.61 7.90
CA SER A 229 12.38 -1.06 7.26
C SER A 229 11.30 -2.12 7.05
N ILE A 230 11.69 -3.31 6.59
CA ILE A 230 10.80 -4.47 6.46
C ILE A 230 10.21 -4.86 7.82
N GLU A 231 11.05 -4.93 8.86
CA GLU A 231 10.63 -5.27 10.22
C GLU A 231 9.66 -4.22 10.80
N LYS A 232 10.03 -2.94 10.73
CA LYS A 232 9.25 -1.81 11.29
C LYS A 232 7.92 -1.64 10.58
N ARG A 233 7.89 -1.75 9.24
CA ARG A 233 6.64 -1.64 8.47
C ARG A 233 5.80 -2.91 8.54
N GLY A 234 6.43 -4.01 8.90
CA GLY A 234 5.81 -5.29 9.14
C GLY A 234 5.48 -6.06 7.88
N ILE A 235 6.42 -6.07 6.94
CA ILE A 235 6.27 -6.65 5.60
C ILE A 235 6.25 -8.19 5.65
N TYR A 236 5.19 -8.77 5.08
CA TYR A 236 4.97 -10.21 5.04
C TYR A 236 5.59 -10.82 3.77
N ILE A 237 6.86 -11.20 3.89
CA ILE A 237 7.67 -11.74 2.79
C ILE A 237 7.14 -13.06 2.20
N ASP A 238 6.39 -13.85 2.96
CA ASP A 238 5.92 -15.17 2.49
C ASP A 238 4.85 -15.07 1.40
N MET A 239 4.30 -13.88 1.20
CA MET A 239 3.32 -13.61 0.14
C MET A 239 4.00 -13.39 -1.23
N LEU A 240 5.33 -13.44 -1.28
CA LEU A 240 6.15 -13.24 -2.47
C LEU A 240 6.80 -14.57 -2.87
N PRO A 241 7.02 -14.82 -4.17
CA PRO A 241 7.67 -16.04 -4.68
C PRO A 241 9.20 -16.01 -4.46
N ILE A 242 9.66 -15.56 -3.28
CA ILE A 242 11.08 -15.35 -2.92
C ILE A 242 11.43 -15.97 -1.56
N GLN A 243 10.50 -16.75 -1.01
CA GLN A 243 10.59 -17.25 0.36
C GLN A 243 11.81 -18.15 0.55
N GLU A 244 12.15 -18.96 -0.45
CA GLU A 244 13.28 -19.88 -0.34
C GLU A 244 14.62 -19.14 -0.37
N GLU A 245 14.74 -18.08 -1.16
CA GLU A 245 15.93 -17.25 -1.22
C GLU A 245 16.18 -16.53 0.10
N LEU A 246 15.15 -16.02 0.77
CA LEU A 246 15.30 -15.42 2.10
C LEU A 246 15.70 -16.46 3.16
N ARG A 247 15.19 -17.69 3.07
CA ARG A 247 15.65 -18.80 3.92
C ARG A 247 17.09 -19.17 3.63
N GLN A 248 17.50 -19.17 2.37
CA GLN A 248 18.88 -19.43 1.97
C GLN A 248 19.83 -18.35 2.51
N MET A 249 19.46 -17.08 2.38
CA MET A 249 20.20 -15.97 3.00
C MET A 249 20.36 -16.18 4.51
N ASN A 250 19.28 -16.54 5.21
CA ASN A 250 19.34 -16.81 6.64
C ASN A 250 20.29 -17.96 7.00
N ARG A 251 20.23 -19.08 6.26
CA ARG A 251 21.15 -20.23 6.44
C ARG A 251 22.62 -19.83 6.27
N THR A 252 22.91 -18.97 5.29
CA THR A 252 24.26 -18.43 5.07
C THR A 252 24.72 -17.59 6.25
N LEU A 253 23.87 -16.68 6.75
CA LEU A 253 24.17 -15.83 7.92
C LEU A 253 24.46 -16.66 9.17
N SER A 254 23.68 -17.71 9.42
CA SER A 254 23.92 -18.64 10.54
C SER A 254 25.29 -19.31 10.44
N ARG A 255 25.68 -19.77 9.24
CA ARG A 255 26.97 -20.45 9.01
C ARG A 255 28.16 -19.53 9.22
N GLU A 256 28.03 -18.27 8.82
CA GLU A 256 29.07 -17.26 8.93
C GLU A 256 29.09 -16.54 10.30
N SER A 257 28.18 -16.90 11.21
CA SER A 257 28.06 -16.27 12.54
C SER A 257 27.75 -14.77 12.53
N ASP A 258 27.12 -14.23 11.48
CA ASP A 258 26.56 -12.88 11.48
C ASP A 258 25.24 -12.85 12.27
N LYS A 259 25.37 -12.85 13.60
CA LYS A 259 24.24 -12.90 14.54
C LYS A 259 23.31 -11.70 14.43
N THR A 260 23.75 -10.57 13.87
CA THR A 260 22.91 -9.36 13.83
C THR A 260 21.95 -9.42 12.65
N ALA A 261 22.46 -9.67 11.44
CA ALA A 261 21.63 -9.85 10.27
C ALA A 261 20.72 -11.08 10.41
N GLU A 262 21.25 -12.19 10.93
CA GLU A 262 20.49 -13.42 11.17
C GLU A 262 19.30 -13.16 12.11
N ARG A 263 19.51 -12.45 13.22
CA ARG A 263 18.42 -12.09 14.14
C ARG A 263 17.36 -11.23 13.47
N ALA A 264 17.74 -10.31 12.58
CA ALA A 264 16.79 -9.47 11.85
C ALA A 264 15.93 -10.30 10.88
N ILE A 265 16.55 -11.17 10.06
CA ILE A 265 15.81 -12.05 9.15
C ILE A 265 14.90 -13.01 9.92
N ASN A 266 15.37 -13.57 11.04
CA ASN A 266 14.53 -14.41 11.92
C ASN A 266 13.28 -13.68 12.46
N ARG A 267 13.39 -12.38 12.79
CA ARG A 267 12.22 -11.58 13.23
C ARG A 267 11.23 -11.34 12.09
N ILE A 268 11.73 -11.05 10.89
CA ILE A 268 10.90 -10.90 9.68
C ILE A 268 10.16 -12.20 9.37
N MET A 269 10.85 -13.35 9.36
CA MET A 269 10.22 -14.66 9.15
C MET A 269 9.17 -14.97 10.23
N LYS A 270 9.47 -14.70 11.51
CA LYS A 270 8.51 -14.87 12.61
C LYS A 270 7.28 -13.99 12.46
N GLN A 271 7.44 -12.77 11.94
CA GLN A 271 6.33 -11.88 11.64
C GLN A 271 5.45 -12.42 10.51
N SER A 272 6.07 -12.91 9.44
CA SER A 272 5.35 -13.48 8.31
C SER A 272 4.56 -14.75 8.69
N ASN A 273 5.16 -15.64 9.50
CA ASN A 273 4.44 -16.79 10.08
C ASN A 273 3.23 -16.37 10.94
N ARG A 274 3.33 -15.27 11.70
CA ARG A 274 2.19 -14.75 12.49
C ARG A 274 1.06 -14.28 11.59
N HIS A 275 1.38 -13.65 10.46
CA HIS A 275 0.40 -13.20 9.48
C HIS A 275 -0.33 -14.37 8.81
N GLN A 276 0.39 -15.42 8.40
CA GLN A 276 -0.22 -16.63 7.87
C GLN A 276 -1.19 -17.29 8.86
N MET A 277 -0.79 -17.41 10.12
CA MET A 277 -1.69 -17.93 11.18
C MET A 277 -2.91 -17.02 11.41
N TRP A 278 -2.77 -15.72 11.21
CA TRP A 278 -3.90 -14.80 11.31
C TRP A 278 -4.86 -14.97 10.12
N LEU A 279 -4.32 -15.09 8.89
CA LEU A 279 -5.12 -15.33 7.69
C LEU A 279 -5.91 -16.63 7.78
N SER A 280 -5.27 -17.73 8.19
CA SER A 280 -5.93 -19.03 8.30
C SER A 280 -7.10 -19.05 9.29
N ARG A 281 -7.08 -18.15 10.29
CA ARG A 281 -8.14 -18.03 11.30
C ARG A 281 -9.26 -17.07 10.90
N ASN A 282 -8.94 -15.99 10.18
CA ASN A 282 -9.87 -14.85 10.03
C ASN A 282 -10.29 -14.59 8.58
N ALA A 283 -9.47 -14.93 7.58
CA ALA A 283 -9.67 -14.45 6.22
C ALA A 283 -10.98 -14.94 5.58
N ASN A 284 -11.32 -16.22 5.80
CA ASN A 284 -12.57 -16.82 5.32
C ASN A 284 -13.81 -16.21 6.00
N THR A 285 -13.72 -15.93 7.30
CA THR A 285 -14.80 -15.28 8.05
C THR A 285 -15.05 -13.86 7.52
N ILE A 286 -13.98 -13.08 7.34
CA ILE A 286 -14.05 -11.74 6.74
C ILE A 286 -14.64 -11.82 5.32
N TYR A 287 -14.18 -12.77 4.51
CA TYR A 287 -14.66 -12.95 3.13
C TYR A 287 -16.16 -13.18 3.06
N LYS A 288 -16.68 -14.13 3.85
CA LYS A 288 -18.11 -14.45 3.91
C LYS A 288 -18.92 -13.26 4.40
N TRP A 289 -18.47 -12.61 5.46
CA TRP A 289 -19.13 -11.43 6.02
C TRP A 289 -19.22 -10.30 4.99
N LEU A 290 -18.12 -9.99 4.29
CA LEU A 290 -18.08 -8.94 3.26
C LEU A 290 -18.99 -9.26 2.07
N LYS A 291 -19.00 -10.52 1.60
CA LYS A 291 -19.90 -10.94 0.52
C LYS A 291 -21.37 -10.77 0.89
N GLN A 292 -21.73 -11.16 2.11
CA GLN A 292 -23.09 -11.00 2.62
C GLN A 292 -23.48 -9.53 2.73
N GLU A 293 -22.61 -8.70 3.32
CA GLU A 293 -22.85 -7.26 3.50
C GLU A 293 -22.96 -6.50 2.17
N LEU A 294 -22.18 -6.91 1.16
CA LEU A 294 -22.20 -6.30 -0.18
C LEU A 294 -23.25 -6.91 -1.11
N GLY A 295 -24.03 -7.91 -0.67
CA GLY A 295 -25.01 -8.59 -1.51
C GLY A 295 -24.41 -9.39 -2.69
N VAL A 296 -23.14 -9.78 -2.61
CA VAL A 296 -22.46 -10.56 -3.65
C VAL A 296 -22.85 -12.02 -3.51
N GLN A 297 -23.82 -12.48 -4.30
CA GLN A 297 -24.21 -13.89 -4.40
C GLN A 297 -23.01 -14.76 -4.82
N ASN A 298 -22.88 -15.95 -4.22
CA ASN A 298 -21.93 -16.95 -4.71
C ASN A 298 -22.41 -17.46 -6.07
N VAL A 299 -21.81 -16.98 -7.15
CA VAL A 299 -21.92 -17.69 -8.44
C VAL A 299 -21.20 -19.04 -8.24
N PRO A 300 -21.88 -20.19 -8.34
CA PRO A 300 -21.21 -21.47 -8.29
C PRO A 300 -20.20 -21.51 -9.44
N SER A 301 -18.98 -21.96 -9.14
CA SER A 301 -17.97 -22.26 -10.15
C SER A 301 -18.56 -23.26 -11.15
N GLN A 302 -19.06 -22.77 -12.28
CA GLN A 302 -19.38 -23.63 -13.40
C GLN A 302 -18.06 -24.25 -13.87
N SER A 303 -18.00 -25.57 -13.75
CA SER A 303 -17.01 -26.43 -14.38
C SER A 303 -16.86 -26.04 -15.84
N ILE A 304 -15.70 -25.49 -16.21
CA ILE A 304 -15.32 -25.37 -17.61
C ILE A 304 -15.06 -26.80 -18.08
N SER A 305 -16.06 -27.39 -18.73
CA SER A 305 -15.91 -28.62 -19.50
C SER A 305 -14.90 -28.36 -20.61
N SER A 306 -13.81 -29.12 -20.60
CA SER A 306 -12.85 -29.21 -21.69
C SER A 306 -13.56 -29.66 -22.95
N GLN A 307 -13.81 -28.74 -23.89
CA GLN A 307 -14.05 -29.09 -25.28
C GLN A 307 -12.75 -28.92 -26.06
N SER A 308 -12.30 -30.06 -26.57
CA SER A 308 -11.15 -30.30 -27.42
C SER A 308 -11.16 -29.43 -28.68
N ILE A 309 -10.11 -28.62 -28.86
CA ILE A 309 -9.78 -28.01 -30.16
C ILE A 309 -9.00 -29.07 -30.95
N THR A 310 -9.70 -29.75 -31.86
CA THR A 310 -9.07 -30.56 -32.92
C THR A 310 -8.36 -29.65 -33.91
N SER A 311 -7.06 -29.85 -34.06
CA SER A 311 -6.21 -29.29 -35.10
C SER A 311 -6.63 -29.79 -36.48
N ARG A 312 -6.73 -28.89 -37.47
CA ARG A 312 -6.62 -29.24 -38.89
C ARG A 312 -5.33 -28.65 -39.44
N LEU A 313 -4.35 -29.53 -39.61
CA LEU A 313 -3.30 -29.41 -40.60
C LEU A 313 -3.92 -29.66 -41.98
N THR A 314 -3.79 -28.72 -42.91
CA THR A 314 -3.90 -29.01 -44.34
C THR A 314 -2.66 -28.49 -45.05
N THR A 315 -1.98 -29.48 -45.63
CA THR A 315 -0.82 -29.51 -46.50
C THR A 315 -0.99 -28.78 -47.82
N GLY A 316 0.04 -28.03 -48.21
CA GLY A 316 0.76 -28.11 -49.49
C GLY A 316 0.02 -28.04 -50.83
N ALA A 317 0.31 -26.99 -51.61
CA ALA A 317 0.31 -26.99 -53.08
C ALA A 317 1.43 -26.03 -53.54
N LYS A 318 2.61 -26.55 -53.89
CA LYS A 318 3.10 -26.91 -55.23
C LYS A 318 3.26 -25.73 -56.22
N VAL A 319 4.53 -25.54 -56.56
CA VAL A 319 5.16 -24.71 -57.58
C VAL A 319 4.88 -25.23 -58.99
N THR A 320 4.63 -24.30 -59.93
CA THR A 320 4.88 -24.35 -61.40
C THR A 320 4.64 -22.94 -61.93
N ALA A 321 5.41 -22.31 -62.82
CA ALA A 321 6.65 -22.62 -63.53
C ALA A 321 7.33 -21.28 -63.86
#